data_AF-A0A060BSL4-F1
#
_entry.id   AF-A0A060BSL4-F1
#
_cell.length_a   1.000
_cell.length_b   1.000
_cell.length_c   1.000
_cell.angle_alpha   90.00
_cell.angle_beta   90.00
_cell.angle_gamma   90.00
#
_symmetry.space_group_name_H-M   'P 1'
#
loop_
_entity.id
_entity.type
_entity.pdbx_description
1 polymer ?
#
loop_
_entity_poly.entity_id
_entity_poly.type
_entity_poly.pdbx_seq_one_letter_code
_entity_poly.pdbx_strand_id
1 'polypeptide(L)'
;MKKTVTYLESPGGKRYGGVVTGSIYVSEEIRGDQVIEHSRVPYMNWVRNIQLSELMAQNLFAPIAFIYRRKIYDEIGGYNPELPVLGDWYFNLEFVLRADIKLMSDALAYYHHRDCGDSSRSGVYANSVIGGQSKHEEYASVFRN
;
A
#
# COMPACT_ATOMS: atom_id res chain seq x y z
N MET A 1 -1.75 4.38 15.24
CA MET A 1 -3.12 4.30 14.68
C MET A 1 -4.19 5.16 15.37
N LYS A 2 -4.07 5.57 16.65
CA LYS A 2 -5.10 6.43 17.30
C LYS A 2 -5.41 7.71 16.50
N LYS A 3 -4.38 8.37 15.96
CA LYS A 3 -4.50 9.63 15.20
C LYS A 3 -5.40 9.54 13.96
N THR A 4 -5.27 8.46 13.17
CA THR A 4 -6.03 8.27 11.93
C THR A 4 -7.50 7.98 12.20
N VAL A 5 -7.80 7.17 13.22
CA VAL A 5 -9.17 6.90 13.68
C VAL A 5 -9.82 8.18 14.22
N THR A 6 -9.13 8.90 15.11
CA THR A 6 -9.61 10.19 15.64
C THR A 6 -9.91 11.19 14.51
N TYR A 7 -9.07 11.25 13.47
CA TYR A 7 -9.35 12.10 12.32
C TYR A 7 -10.62 11.67 11.58
N LEU A 8 -10.78 10.37 11.26
CA LEU A 8 -11.98 9.87 10.58
C LEU A 8 -13.27 10.12 11.37
N GLU A 9 -13.22 10.12 12.69
CA GLU A 9 -14.37 10.39 13.55
C GLU A 9 -14.68 11.89 13.70
N SER A 10 -13.71 12.76 13.38
CA SER A 10 -13.89 14.21 13.45
C SER A 10 -14.89 14.74 12.41
N PRO A 11 -15.49 15.94 12.62
CA PRO A 11 -16.35 16.58 11.62
C PRO A 11 -15.69 16.71 10.23
N GLY A 12 -14.40 17.06 10.19
CA GLY A 12 -13.63 17.16 8.94
C GLY A 12 -13.34 15.81 8.29
N GLY A 13 -13.29 14.72 9.05
CA GLY A 13 -13.07 13.36 8.55
C GLY A 13 -14.31 12.69 7.98
N LYS A 14 -15.51 13.22 8.26
CA LYS A 14 -16.79 12.64 7.81
C LYS A 14 -16.94 12.59 6.29
N ARG A 15 -16.31 13.51 5.55
CA ARG A 15 -16.32 13.51 4.07
C ARG A 15 -15.46 12.40 3.44
N TYR A 16 -14.54 11.80 4.20
CA TYR A 16 -13.61 10.81 3.69
C TYR A 16 -14.09 9.38 4.01
N GLY A 17 -13.90 8.48 3.05
CA GLY A 17 -14.09 7.04 3.25
C GLY A 17 -12.93 6.42 4.02
N GLY A 18 -11.73 6.96 3.87
CA GLY A 18 -10.54 6.47 4.54
C GLY A 18 -9.42 7.49 4.66
N VAL A 19 -8.38 7.10 5.39
CA VAL A 19 -7.17 7.87 5.67
C VAL A 19 -5.96 7.01 5.39
N VAL A 20 -5.03 7.55 4.61
CA VAL A 20 -3.70 7.01 4.39
C VAL A 20 -2.68 7.87 5.14
N THR A 21 -1.67 7.23 5.71
CA THR A 21 -0.50 7.90 6.29
C THR A 21 0.69 7.79 5.35
N GLY A 22 1.69 8.66 5.54
CA GLY A 22 2.99 8.43 4.95
C GLY A 22 3.58 7.07 5.35
N SER A 23 4.47 6.55 4.52
CA SER A 23 5.21 5.31 4.79
C SER A 23 6.71 5.54 4.67
N ILE A 24 7.50 4.77 5.41
CA ILE A 24 8.95 4.67 5.24
C ILE A 24 9.24 3.38 4.50
N TYR A 25 9.91 3.47 3.36
CA TYR A 25 10.52 2.33 2.69
C TYR A 25 11.73 1.88 3.51
N VAL A 26 11.74 0.63 3.93
CA VAL A 26 12.85 0.02 4.66
C VAL A 26 13.45 -1.05 3.75
N SER A 27 14.67 -0.81 3.28
CA SER A 27 15.45 -1.80 2.53
C SER A 27 16.14 -2.73 3.51
N GLU A 28 15.94 -4.04 3.36
CA GLU A 28 16.50 -5.06 4.23
C GLU A 28 17.02 -6.28 3.46
N GLU A 29 17.87 -7.06 4.11
CA GLU A 29 18.40 -8.35 3.67
C GLU A 29 18.19 -9.38 4.78
N ILE A 30 17.82 -10.60 4.42
CA ILE A 30 17.87 -11.74 5.35
C ILE A 30 19.17 -12.51 5.09
N ARG A 31 20.03 -12.55 6.12
CA ARG A 31 21.29 -13.30 6.09
C ARG A 31 21.34 -14.28 7.25
N GLY A 32 21.11 -15.56 6.95
CA GLY A 32 20.94 -16.59 7.98
C GLY A 32 19.68 -16.33 8.80
N ASP A 33 19.84 -16.14 10.11
CA ASP A 33 18.79 -15.82 11.08
C ASP A 33 18.67 -14.32 11.40
N GLN A 34 19.43 -13.47 10.69
CA GLN A 34 19.47 -12.03 10.93
C GLN A 34 18.73 -11.25 9.84
N VAL A 35 18.00 -10.22 10.27
CA VAL A 35 17.47 -9.16 9.40
C VAL A 35 18.42 -7.98 9.46
N ILE A 36 19.03 -7.67 8.32
CA ILE A 36 19.98 -6.57 8.17
C ILE A 36 19.28 -5.45 7.43
N GLU A 37 19.06 -4.32 8.10
CA GLU A 37 18.52 -3.12 7.46
C GLU A 37 19.64 -2.34 6.74
N HIS A 38 19.42 -2.02 5.46
CA HIS A 38 20.38 -1.28 4.63
C HIS A 38 20.05 0.21 4.56
N SER A 39 18.78 0.58 4.47
CA SER A 39 18.37 1.99 4.42
C SER A 39 16.91 2.22 4.78
N ARG A 40 16.60 3.49 5.14
CA ARG A 40 15.24 4.01 5.30
C ARG A 40 15.05 5.28 4.52
N VAL A 41 14.03 5.32 3.67
CA VAL A 41 13.68 6.52 2.91
C VAL A 41 12.16 6.73 2.89
N PRO A 42 11.66 7.97 2.82
CA PRO A 42 10.23 8.21 2.65
C PRO A 42 9.69 7.56 1.36
N TYR A 43 8.67 6.71 1.48
CA TYR A 43 8.00 6.07 0.34
C TYR A 43 7.02 7.05 -0.30
N MET A 44 7.07 7.18 -1.64
CA MET A 44 6.17 8.04 -2.42
C MET A 44 6.09 9.49 -1.89
N ASN A 45 7.22 10.06 -1.48
CA ASN A 45 7.29 11.37 -0.80
C ASN A 45 6.80 12.56 -1.65
N TRP A 46 6.59 12.36 -2.95
CA TRP A 46 6.04 13.35 -3.85
C TRP A 46 4.52 13.47 -3.75
N VAL A 47 3.83 12.43 -3.26
CA VAL A 47 2.36 12.38 -3.16
C VAL A 47 1.89 13.38 -2.10
N ARG A 48 0.85 14.16 -2.44
CA ARG A 48 0.27 15.21 -1.57
C ARG A 48 -1.21 14.99 -1.28
N ASN A 49 -1.89 14.26 -2.14
CA ASN A 49 -3.27 13.80 -2.01
C ASN A 49 -3.42 12.49 -2.81
N ILE A 50 -4.55 11.82 -2.69
CA ILE A 50 -4.80 10.58 -3.45
C ILE A 50 -5.73 10.92 -4.60
N GLN A 51 -5.21 10.82 -5.83
CA GLN A 51 -5.98 11.03 -7.05
C GLN A 51 -6.14 9.72 -7.80
N LEU A 52 -7.32 9.52 -8.40
CA LEU A 52 -7.58 8.33 -9.21
C LEU A 52 -6.57 8.19 -10.36
N SER A 53 -6.25 9.27 -11.07
CA SER A 53 -5.29 9.27 -12.18
C SER A 53 -3.89 8.79 -11.78
N GLU A 54 -3.40 9.26 -10.64
CA GLU A 54 -2.09 8.86 -10.10
C GLU A 54 -2.12 7.41 -9.61
N LEU A 55 -3.22 7.01 -8.95
CA LEU A 55 -3.39 5.65 -8.46
C LEU A 55 -3.56 4.64 -9.61
N MET A 56 -4.18 5.03 -10.73
CA MET A 56 -4.22 4.21 -11.94
C MET A 56 -2.84 4.01 -12.57
N ALA A 57 -1.95 4.99 -12.44
CA ALA A 57 -0.59 4.86 -12.94
C ALA A 57 0.28 3.94 -12.07
N GLN A 58 0.12 4.03 -10.74
CA GLN A 58 0.91 3.26 -9.77
C GLN A 58 0.19 3.11 -8.43
N ASN A 59 0.38 1.98 -7.75
CA ASN A 59 -0.09 1.82 -6.37
C ASN A 59 0.68 2.74 -5.40
N LEU A 60 0.01 3.77 -4.88
CA LEU A 60 0.63 4.89 -4.18
C LEU A 60 0.94 4.61 -2.69
N PHE A 61 0.28 3.62 -2.09
CA PHE A 61 0.43 3.32 -0.66
C PHE A 61 0.17 1.83 -0.37
N ALA A 62 0.86 1.30 0.64
CA ALA A 62 0.66 -0.08 1.08
C ALA A 62 -0.58 -0.21 1.98
N PRO A 63 -1.24 -1.39 2.04
CA PRO A 63 -2.40 -1.64 2.92
C PRO A 63 -2.16 -1.28 4.39
N ILE A 64 -0.95 -1.50 4.89
CA ILE A 64 -0.57 -1.21 6.27
C ILE A 64 -0.64 0.28 6.64
N ALA A 65 -0.65 1.16 5.63
CA ALA A 65 -0.75 2.61 5.78
C ALA A 65 -2.19 3.13 5.67
N PHE A 66 -3.17 2.25 5.40
CA PHE A 66 -4.53 2.63 5.05
C PHE A 66 -5.54 2.17 6.10
N ILE A 67 -6.28 3.12 6.69
CA ILE A 67 -7.45 2.85 7.52
C ILE A 67 -8.68 3.40 6.83
N TYR A 68 -9.75 2.62 6.78
CA TYR A 68 -10.97 2.99 6.09
C TYR A 68 -12.23 2.58 6.85
N ARG A 69 -13.35 3.19 6.48
CA ARG A 69 -14.67 2.85 7.01
C ARG A 69 -15.09 1.48 6.50
N ARG A 70 -15.54 0.63 7.42
CA ARG A 70 -15.99 -0.72 7.11
C ARG A 70 -17.08 -0.78 6.04
N LYS A 71 -18.02 0.16 6.04
CA LYS A 71 -19.11 0.20 5.03
C LYS A 71 -18.60 0.21 3.58
N ILE A 72 -17.49 0.90 3.30
CA ILE A 72 -16.95 0.99 1.93
C ILE A 72 -16.29 -0.33 1.54
N TYR A 73 -15.63 -1.01 2.48
CA TYR A 73 -15.13 -2.37 2.27
C TYR A 73 -16.28 -3.33 1.93
N ASP A 74 -17.39 -3.26 2.67
CA ASP A 74 -18.55 -4.12 2.43
C ASP A 74 -19.21 -3.83 1.07
N GLU A 75 -19.28 -2.56 0.66
CA GLU A 75 -19.77 -2.14 -0.66
C GLU A 75 -18.88 -2.62 -1.82
N ILE A 76 -17.57 -2.77 -1.59
CA ILE A 76 -16.63 -3.32 -2.59
C ILE A 76 -16.69 -4.85 -2.61
N GLY A 77 -17.02 -5.50 -1.49
CA GLY A 77 -16.91 -6.96 -1.33
C GLY A 77 -15.53 -7.41 -0.83
N GLY A 78 -14.67 -6.48 -0.39
CA GLY A 78 -13.35 -6.75 0.16
C GLY A 78 -12.23 -6.92 -0.86
N TYR A 79 -11.12 -7.54 -0.43
CA TYR A 79 -10.00 -7.85 -1.32
C TYR A 79 -10.37 -9.03 -2.22
N ASN A 80 -10.16 -8.90 -3.52
CA ASN A 80 -10.47 -9.96 -4.47
C ASN A 80 -9.48 -11.15 -4.29
N PRO A 81 -9.95 -12.33 -3.83
CA PRO A 81 -9.09 -13.48 -3.58
C PRO A 81 -8.67 -14.22 -4.86
N GLU A 82 -9.33 -13.95 -6.00
CA GLU A 82 -8.99 -14.54 -7.29
C GLU A 82 -7.71 -13.92 -7.88
N LEU A 83 -7.25 -12.80 -7.33
CA LEU A 83 -6.04 -12.12 -7.77
C LEU A 83 -4.80 -12.69 -7.07
N PRO A 84 -3.85 -13.29 -7.80
CA PRO A 84 -2.66 -13.88 -7.19
C PRO A 84 -1.68 -12.84 -6.64
N VAL A 85 -1.74 -11.60 -7.14
CA VAL A 85 -0.96 -10.42 -6.71
C VAL A 85 -1.82 -9.17 -6.90
N LEU A 86 -1.38 -8.02 -6.35
CA LEU A 86 -2.01 -6.70 -6.57
C LEU A 86 -3.46 -6.57 -6.10
N GLY A 87 -3.96 -7.50 -5.28
CA GLY A 87 -5.31 -7.41 -4.71
C GLY A 87 -5.53 -6.15 -3.87
N ASP A 88 -4.46 -5.62 -3.28
CA ASP A 88 -4.47 -4.32 -2.61
C ASP A 88 -4.65 -3.16 -3.57
N TRP A 89 -3.94 -3.17 -4.70
CA TRP A 89 -4.05 -2.11 -5.69
C TRP A 89 -5.45 -2.08 -6.31
N TYR A 90 -6.00 -3.25 -6.65
CA TYR A 90 -7.38 -3.38 -7.11
C TYR A 90 -8.37 -2.81 -6.09
N PHE A 91 -8.24 -3.19 -4.82
CA PHE A 91 -9.07 -2.65 -3.75
C PHE A 91 -8.93 -1.12 -3.62
N ASN A 92 -7.71 -0.59 -3.71
CA ASN A 92 -7.47 0.85 -3.62
C ASN A 92 -8.16 1.62 -4.77
N LEU A 93 -8.16 1.07 -5.99
CA LEU A 93 -8.86 1.64 -7.15
C LEU A 93 -10.38 1.63 -6.94
N GLU A 94 -10.96 0.49 -6.57
CA GLU A 94 -12.40 0.37 -6.26
C GLU A 94 -12.83 1.31 -5.13
N PHE A 95 -11.94 1.54 -4.16
CA PHE A 95 -12.17 2.44 -3.04
C PHE A 95 -12.30 3.89 -3.49
N VAL A 96 -11.33 4.41 -4.25
CA VAL A 96 -11.36 5.82 -4.69
C VAL A 96 -12.50 6.12 -5.66
N LEU A 97 -13.06 5.11 -6.32
CA LEU A 97 -14.28 5.24 -7.12
C LEU A 97 -15.54 5.45 -6.26
N ARG A 98 -15.53 5.04 -4.99
CA ARG A 98 -16.68 5.14 -4.06
C ARG A 98 -16.51 6.26 -3.02
N ALA A 99 -15.28 6.56 -2.61
CA ALA A 99 -15.04 7.56 -1.57
C ALA A 99 -13.64 8.18 -1.64
N ASP A 100 -13.55 9.46 -1.24
CA ASP A 100 -12.28 10.15 -1.09
C ASP A 100 -11.40 9.53 0.02
N ILE A 101 -10.09 9.56 -0.21
CA ILE A 101 -9.06 9.20 0.78
C ILE A 101 -8.29 10.45 1.20
N LYS A 102 -8.17 10.66 2.52
CA LYS A 102 -7.32 11.71 3.07
C LYS A 102 -5.89 11.20 3.25
N LEU A 103 -4.90 11.91 2.71
CA LEU A 103 -3.50 11.72 3.08
C LEU A 103 -3.14 12.55 4.32
N MET A 104 -2.52 11.89 5.30
CA MET A 104 -1.87 12.51 6.45
C MET A 104 -0.35 12.51 6.27
N SER A 105 0.30 13.61 6.65
CA SER A 105 1.73 13.82 6.45
C SER A 105 2.61 12.97 7.38
N ASP A 106 2.08 12.49 8.50
CA ASP A 106 2.84 11.64 9.42
C ASP A 106 3.18 10.30 8.76
N ALA A 107 4.46 9.92 8.78
CA ALA A 107 4.89 8.60 8.36
C ALA A 107 4.71 7.62 9.52
N LEU A 108 3.67 6.77 9.46
CA LEU A 108 3.32 5.84 10.55
C LEU A 108 3.49 4.37 10.17
N ALA A 109 3.70 4.07 8.89
CA ALA A 109 3.91 2.71 8.39
C ALA A 109 5.37 2.52 7.96
N TYR A 110 5.92 1.35 8.26
CA TYR A 110 7.23 0.91 7.78
C TYR A 110 6.99 -0.20 6.77
N TYR A 111 7.32 0.06 5.51
CA TYR A 111 7.14 -0.86 4.42
C TYR A 111 8.47 -1.53 4.13
N HIS A 112 8.61 -2.78 4.57
CA HIS A 112 9.85 -3.54 4.50
C HIS A 112 9.98 -4.26 3.16
N HIS A 113 11.13 -4.09 2.51
CA HIS A 113 11.47 -4.68 1.22
C HIS A 113 12.77 -5.45 1.31
N ARG A 114 12.71 -6.74 0.99
CA ARG A 114 13.88 -7.62 0.93
C ARG A 114 14.49 -7.57 -0.47
N ASP A 115 15.09 -6.43 -0.79
CA ASP A 115 15.63 -6.07 -2.10
C ASP A 115 17.16 -6.19 -2.17
N CYS A 116 17.81 -6.55 -1.06
CA CYS A 116 19.26 -6.72 -0.97
C CYS A 116 19.68 -8.18 -0.76
N GLY A 117 20.96 -8.45 -1.05
CA GLY A 117 21.62 -9.73 -0.77
C GLY A 117 21.01 -10.96 -1.45
N ASP A 118 21.22 -12.14 -0.86
CA ASP A 118 20.68 -13.40 -1.40
C ASP A 118 19.14 -13.47 -1.31
N SER A 119 18.54 -12.71 -0.38
CA SER A 119 17.09 -12.57 -0.24
C SER A 119 16.41 -11.91 -1.44
N SER A 120 17.13 -11.16 -2.28
CA SER A 120 16.57 -10.56 -3.51
C SER A 120 16.59 -11.49 -4.72
N ARG A 121 17.35 -12.59 -4.66
CA ARG A 121 17.66 -13.44 -5.83
C ARG A 121 16.86 -14.74 -5.90
N SER A 122 16.27 -15.24 -4.80
CA SER A 122 15.62 -16.56 -4.80
C SER A 122 14.53 -16.74 -3.73
N GLY A 123 13.27 -16.52 -4.14
CA GLY A 123 12.10 -17.38 -3.88
C GLY A 123 11.51 -17.51 -2.47
N VAL A 124 12.31 -17.79 -1.42
CA VAL A 124 11.76 -18.16 -0.10
C VAL A 124 11.56 -16.95 0.80
N TYR A 125 12.46 -15.98 0.69
CA TYR A 125 12.45 -14.78 1.52
C TYR A 125 12.07 -13.52 0.75
N ALA A 126 12.01 -13.55 -0.57
CA ALA A 126 11.60 -12.40 -1.36
C ALA A 126 10.12 -12.06 -1.10
N ASN A 127 9.84 -10.81 -0.73
CA ASN A 127 8.45 -10.34 -0.60
C ASN A 127 7.81 -10.33 -1.99
N SER A 128 6.49 -10.51 -2.09
CA SER A 128 5.77 -10.63 -3.37
C SER A 128 6.04 -9.47 -4.34
N VAL A 129 6.37 -8.29 -3.82
CA VAL A 129 6.70 -7.08 -4.58
C VAL A 129 8.06 -7.16 -5.29
N ILE A 130 9.04 -7.86 -4.69
CA ILE A 130 10.40 -8.01 -5.24
C ILE A 130 10.50 -9.33 -6.01
N GLY A 131 10.05 -10.44 -5.41
CA GLY A 131 10.13 -11.77 -6.02
C GLY A 131 9.05 -12.06 -7.07
N GLY A 132 8.03 -11.20 -7.20
CA GLY A 132 6.89 -11.37 -8.09
C GLY A 132 6.75 -10.32 -9.19
N GLN A 133 7.81 -9.56 -9.51
CA GLN A 133 7.77 -8.44 -10.48
C GLN A 133 7.12 -8.82 -11.82
N SER A 134 7.47 -9.97 -12.39
CA SER A 134 6.90 -10.42 -13.68
C SER A 134 5.37 -10.60 -13.63
N LYS A 135 4.82 -11.11 -12.52
CA LYS A 135 3.36 -11.19 -12.33
C LYS A 135 2.73 -9.83 -12.06
N HIS A 136 3.44 -8.93 -11.37
CA HIS A 136 2.95 -7.57 -11.17
C HIS A 136 2.83 -6.83 -12.50
N GLU A 137 3.81 -6.97 -13.39
CA GLU A 137 3.79 -6.35 -14.72
C GLU A 137 2.66 -6.91 -15.61
N GLU A 138 2.52 -8.24 -15.68
CA GLU A 138 1.47 -8.90 -16.46
C GLU A 138 0.07 -8.43 -16.03
N TYR A 139 -0.23 -8.55 -14.74
CA TYR A 139 -1.56 -8.23 -14.21
C TYR A 139 -1.83 -6.74 -14.11
N ALA A 140 -0.80 -5.87 -14.09
CA ALA A 140 -1.02 -4.42 -14.04
C ALA A 140 -1.84 -3.89 -15.23
N SER A 141 -1.82 -4.57 -16.38
CA SER A 141 -2.68 -4.23 -17.53
C SER A 141 -4.13 -4.69 -17.34
N VAL A 142 -4.34 -5.88 -16.78
CA VAL A 142 -5.65 -6.45 -16.45
C VAL A 142 -6.42 -5.56 -15.48
N PHE A 143 -5.72 -4.84 -14.59
CA PHE A 143 -6.37 -3.94 -13.61
C PHE A 143 -6.74 -2.56 -14.16
N ARG A 144 -6.13 -2.13 -15.26
CA ARG A 144 -6.29 -0.77 -15.79
C ARG A 144 -7.27 -0.66 -16.95
N ASN A 145 -7.61 -1.78 -17.59
CA ASN A 145 -8.47 -1.86 -18.76
C ASN A 145 -9.84 -2.43 -18.40
#